data_AF-A0A7G8WR88-F1
#
_entry.id   AF-A0A7G8WR88-F1
#
_cell.length_a   1.000
_cell.length_b   1.000
_cell.length_c   1.000
_cell.angle_alpha   90.00
_cell.angle_beta   90.00
_cell.angle_gamma   90.00
#
_symmetry.space_group_name_H-M   'P 1'
#
loop_
_entity.id
_entity.type
_entity.pdbx_description
1 polymer ?
#
loop_
_entity_poly.entity_id
_entity_poly.type
_entity_poly.pdbx_seq_one_letter_code
_entity_poly.pdbx_strand_id
1 'polypeptide(L)'
;MSKSRRSFTVEYKVEAAHRVIDTGRTVSEMAREIGVGEQLLGRWVHDERVRTEAATANGTAPLTGAERAELVRLRQQVADQKDDLAFLKKASAYAGDSCQGRASSSLLRSVR
;
A
#
# COMPACT_ATOMS: atom_id res chain seq x y z
N MET A 1 -45.69 -19.35 11.44
CA MET A 1 -44.58 -20.32 11.31
C MET A 1 -43.30 -19.55 11.04
N SER A 2 -42.42 -19.42 12.04
CA SER A 2 -41.14 -18.71 11.90
C SER A 2 -40.17 -19.56 11.08
N LYS A 3 -39.76 -19.05 9.91
CA LYS A 3 -38.77 -19.71 9.05
C LYS A 3 -37.42 -19.69 9.75
N SER A 4 -36.89 -20.85 10.12
CA SER A 4 -35.56 -20.97 10.70
C SER A 4 -34.52 -20.31 9.78
N ARG A 5 -33.72 -19.40 10.33
CA ARG A 5 -32.69 -18.71 9.56
C ARG A 5 -31.53 -19.67 9.32
N ARG A 6 -31.26 -19.99 8.06
CA ARG A 6 -30.04 -20.71 7.66
C ARG A 6 -28.82 -19.86 8.03
N SER A 7 -27.93 -20.41 8.83
CA SER A 7 -26.61 -19.84 9.11
C SER A 7 -25.60 -20.39 8.12
N PHE A 8 -24.69 -19.52 7.66
CA PHE A 8 -23.58 -19.87 6.78
C PHE A 8 -22.27 -19.50 7.48
N THR A 9 -21.23 -20.32 7.29
CA THR A 9 -19.88 -20.04 7.78
C THR A 9 -19.31 -18.79 7.13
N VAL A 10 -18.31 -18.17 7.75
CA VAL A 10 -17.73 -16.93 7.22
C VAL A 10 -16.98 -17.20 5.93
N GLU A 11 -16.25 -18.32 5.90
CA GLU A 11 -15.46 -18.80 4.77
C GLU A 11 -16.34 -18.99 3.53
N TYR A 12 -17.53 -19.59 3.70
CA TYR A 12 -18.47 -19.81 2.60
C TYR A 12 -19.00 -18.50 2.02
N LYS A 13 -19.26 -17.49 2.86
CA LYS A 13 -19.74 -16.18 2.40
C LYS A 13 -18.69 -15.45 1.58
N VAL A 14 -17.45 -15.49 2.05
CA VAL A 14 -16.29 -14.87 1.39
C VAL A 14 -16.05 -15.55 0.06
N GLU A 15 -16.01 -16.88 0.02
CA GLU A 15 -15.81 -17.64 -1.21
C GLU A 15 -16.93 -17.36 -2.24
N ALA A 16 -18.20 -17.37 -1.81
CA ALA A 16 -19.32 -17.07 -2.67
C ALA A 16 -19.26 -15.64 -3.24
N ALA A 17 -18.85 -14.66 -2.42
CA ALA A 17 -18.66 -13.28 -2.86
C ALA A 17 -17.51 -13.15 -3.87
N HIS A 18 -16.36 -13.79 -3.61
CA HIS A 18 -15.22 -13.81 -4.53
C HIS A 18 -15.58 -14.41 -5.87
N ARG A 19 -16.30 -15.54 -5.90
CA ARG A 19 -16.76 -16.16 -7.15
C ARG A 19 -17.56 -15.20 -8.02
N VAL A 20 -18.41 -14.35 -7.42
CA VAL A 20 -19.16 -13.32 -8.16
C VAL A 20 -18.23 -12.21 -8.67
N ILE A 21 -17.33 -11.73 -7.82
CA ILE A 21 -16.41 -10.63 -8.14
C ILE A 21 -15.43 -11.05 -9.25
N ASP A 22 -14.84 -12.24 -9.14
CA ASP A 22 -13.79 -12.73 -10.03
C ASP A 22 -14.34 -13.14 -11.41
N THR A 23 -15.53 -13.73 -11.46
CA THR A 23 -16.12 -14.19 -12.72
C THR A 23 -16.97 -13.14 -13.43
N GLY A 24 -17.27 -12.01 -12.78
CA GLY A 24 -18.08 -10.93 -13.34
C GLY A 24 -19.54 -11.30 -13.65
N ARG A 25 -19.99 -12.49 -13.23
CA ARG A 25 -21.36 -12.97 -13.42
C ARG A 25 -22.35 -12.23 -12.53
N THR A 26 -23.62 -12.21 -12.92
CA THR A 26 -24.65 -11.53 -12.13
C THR A 26 -24.88 -12.25 -10.80
N VAL A 27 -25.22 -11.49 -9.75
CA VAL A 27 -25.57 -12.05 -8.44
C VAL A 27 -26.74 -13.03 -8.56
N SER A 28 -27.71 -12.73 -9.42
CA SER A 28 -28.90 -13.55 -9.64
C SER A 28 -28.57 -14.93 -10.20
N GLU A 29 -27.65 -15.02 -11.16
CA GLU A 29 -27.20 -16.29 -11.73
C GLU A 29 -26.44 -17.12 -10.71
N MET A 30 -25.46 -16.51 -10.03
CA MET A 30 -24.65 -17.22 -9.03
C MET A 30 -25.51 -17.67 -7.84
N ALA A 31 -26.45 -16.85 -7.39
CA ALA A 31 -27.37 -17.19 -6.31
C ALA A 31 -28.21 -18.44 -6.63
N ARG A 32 -28.66 -18.58 -7.87
CA ARG A 32 -29.37 -19.78 -8.35
C ARG A 32 -28.45 -20.99 -8.41
N GLU A 33 -27.21 -20.81 -8.88
CA GLU A 33 -26.21 -21.88 -8.96
C GLU A 33 -25.88 -22.46 -7.57
N ILE A 34 -25.67 -21.61 -6.57
CA ILE A 34 -25.30 -22.04 -5.21
C ILE A 34 -26.50 -22.28 -4.27
N GLY A 35 -27.73 -22.00 -4.72
CA GLY A 35 -28.95 -22.20 -3.93
C GLY A 35 -29.14 -21.21 -2.77
N VAL A 36 -28.57 -20.01 -2.89
CA VAL A 36 -28.66 -18.94 -1.88
C VAL A 36 -29.64 -17.85 -2.34
N GLY A 37 -30.26 -17.14 -1.41
CA GLY A 37 -31.12 -16.01 -1.76
C GLY A 37 -30.32 -14.89 -2.42
N GLU A 38 -30.80 -14.37 -3.55
CA GLU A 38 -30.10 -13.33 -4.32
C GLU A 38 -29.75 -12.09 -3.49
N GLN A 39 -30.70 -11.60 -2.69
CA GLN A 39 -30.49 -10.45 -1.79
C GLN A 39 -29.40 -10.74 -0.73
N LEU A 40 -29.32 -11.98 -0.25
CA LEU A 40 -28.34 -12.40 0.74
C LEU A 40 -26.94 -12.45 0.12
N LEU A 41 -26.81 -13.02 -1.07
CA LEU A 41 -25.55 -13.06 -1.81
C LEU A 41 -25.10 -11.64 -2.19
N GLY A 42 -26.02 -10.78 -2.65
CA GLY A 42 -25.73 -9.38 -2.96
C GLY A 42 -25.16 -8.63 -1.76
N ARG A 43 -25.69 -8.86 -0.56
CA ARG A 43 -25.14 -8.29 0.68
C ARG A 43 -23.72 -8.77 0.96
N TRP A 44 -23.44 -10.06 0.78
CA TRP A 44 -22.08 -10.59 0.98
C TRP A 44 -21.09 -10.01 -0.02
N VAL A 45 -21.49 -9.86 -1.29
CA VAL A 45 -20.66 -9.22 -2.33
C VAL A 45 -20.38 -7.75 -1.98
N HIS A 46 -21.39 -7.01 -1.49
CA HIS A 46 -21.18 -5.65 -1.02
C HIS A 46 -20.20 -5.59 0.15
N ASP A 47 -20.43 -6.40 1.19
CA ASP A 47 -19.56 -6.46 2.37
C ASP A 47 -18.11 -6.80 1.97
N GLU A 48 -17.91 -7.71 1.01
CA GLU A 48 -16.57 -8.11 0.53
C GLU A 48 -15.90 -7.02 -0.32
N ARG A 49 -16.67 -6.28 -1.14
CA ARG A 49 -16.15 -5.12 -1.88
C ARG A 49 -15.67 -4.03 -0.93
N VAL A 50 -16.47 -3.70 0.08
CA VAL A 50 -16.08 -2.72 1.11
C VAL A 50 -14.84 -3.18 1.86
N ARG A 51 -14.72 -4.46 2.20
CA ARG A 51 -13.48 -4.99 2.81
C ARG A 51 -12.28 -4.87 1.89
N THR A 52 -12.44 -5.16 0.60
CA THR A 52 -11.36 -5.10 -0.39
C THR A 52 -10.91 -3.66 -0.61
N GLU A 53 -11.85 -2.72 -0.70
CA GLU A 53 -11.58 -1.28 -0.80
C GLU A 53 -10.88 -0.77 0.47
N ALA A 54 -11.36 -1.16 1.66
CA ALA A 54 -10.71 -0.82 2.92
C ALA A 54 -9.31 -1.45 3.05
N ALA A 55 -9.12 -2.67 2.57
CA ALA A 55 -7.81 -3.32 2.53
C ALA A 55 -6.85 -2.60 1.57
N THR A 56 -7.37 -2.09 0.44
CA THR A 56 -6.60 -1.29 -0.51
C THR A 56 -6.19 0.05 0.11
N ALA A 57 -7.13 0.74 0.77
CA ALA A 57 -6.85 2.00 1.48
C ALA A 57 -5.84 1.84 2.63
N ASN A 58 -5.87 0.69 3.33
CA ASN A 58 -4.94 0.38 4.41
C ASN A 58 -3.62 -0.27 3.93
N GLY A 59 -3.45 -0.49 2.62
CA GLY A 59 -2.25 -1.14 2.05
C GLY A 59 -2.11 -2.63 2.36
N THR A 60 -3.16 -3.28 2.86
CA THR A 60 -3.20 -4.72 3.20
C THR A 60 -3.75 -5.58 2.05
N ALA A 61 -4.31 -4.96 1.00
CA ALA A 61 -4.73 -5.70 -0.19
C ALA A 61 -3.53 -6.38 -0.86
N PRO A 62 -3.70 -7.60 -1.42
CA PRO A 62 -2.65 -8.26 -2.18
C PRO A 62 -2.27 -7.40 -3.39
N LEU A 63 -1.08 -6.80 -3.33
CA LEU A 63 -0.54 -6.02 -4.45
C LEU A 63 -0.49 -6.87 -5.71
N THR A 64 -0.87 -6.32 -6.85
CA THR A 64 -0.67 -6.96 -8.15
C THR A 64 0.83 -7.07 -8.45
N GLY A 65 1.21 -7.94 -9.40
CA GLY A 65 2.62 -8.11 -9.77
C GLY A 65 3.29 -6.82 -10.24
N ALA A 66 2.56 -5.96 -10.96
CA ALA A 66 3.02 -4.66 -11.41
C ALA A 66 3.23 -3.68 -10.25
N GLU A 67 2.28 -3.62 -9.30
CA GLU A 67 2.39 -2.76 -8.11
C GLU A 67 3.56 -3.18 -7.22
N ARG A 68 3.84 -4.48 -7.09
CA ARG A 68 5.04 -4.97 -6.39
C ARG A 68 6.34 -4.54 -7.06
N ALA A 69 6.41 -4.61 -8.38
CA ALA A 69 7.60 -4.21 -9.13
C ALA A 69 7.87 -2.71 -8.98
N GLU A 70 6.82 -1.89 -9.07
CA GLU A 70 6.93 -0.45 -8.87
C GLU A 70 7.35 -0.10 -7.44
N LEU A 71 6.82 -0.81 -6.43
CA LEU A 71 7.27 -0.64 -5.05
C LEU A 71 8.76 -0.94 -4.84
N VAL A 72 9.28 -1.97 -5.50
CA VAL A 72 10.72 -2.30 -5.44
C VAL A 72 11.54 -1.17 -6.07
N ARG A 73 11.12 -0.69 -7.24
CA ARG A 73 11.77 0.43 -7.93
C ARG A 73 11.77 1.69 -7.07
N LEU A 74 10.63 2.06 -6.50
CA LEU A 74 10.50 3.25 -5.64
C LEU A 74 11.37 3.12 -4.38
N ARG A 75 11.45 1.93 -3.78
CA ARG A 75 12.34 1.69 -2.63
C ARG A 75 13.81 1.87 -2.99
N GLN A 76 14.23 1.43 -4.17
CA GLN A 76 15.59 1.66 -4.64
C GLN A 76 15.86 3.16 -4.82
N GLN A 77 14.96 3.89 -5.48
CA GLN A 77 15.10 5.35 -5.65
C GLN A 77 15.20 6.10 -4.32
N VAL A 78 14.42 5.69 -3.31
CA VAL A 78 14.50 6.29 -1.97
C VAL A 78 15.83 5.97 -1.29
N ALA A 79 16.41 4.80 -1.51
CA ALA A 79 17.73 4.47 -1.00
C ALA A 79 18.81 5.35 -1.66
N ASP A 80 18.81 5.43 -2.98
CA ASP A 80 19.76 6.24 -3.75
C ASP A 80 19.69 7.72 -3.34
N GLN A 81 18.46 8.28 -3.23
CA GLN A 81 18.25 9.65 -2.77
C GLN A 81 18.76 9.90 -1.34
N LYS A 82 18.65 8.91 -0.44
CA LYS A 82 19.18 9.05 0.92
C LYS A 82 20.70 9.09 0.93
N ASP A 83 21.35 8.29 0.08
CA ASP A 83 22.80 8.28 -0.06
C ASP A 83 23.30 9.61 -0.63
N ASP A 84 22.62 10.14 -1.65
CA ASP A 84 22.90 11.46 -2.22
C ASP A 84 22.75 12.58 -1.17
N LEU A 85 21.63 12.58 -0.42
CA LEU A 85 21.42 13.54 0.66
C LEU A 85 22.49 13.42 1.76
N ALA A 86 22.90 12.20 2.11
CA ALA A 86 23.97 11.97 3.08
C ALA A 86 25.32 12.49 2.57
N PHE A 87 25.62 12.29 1.28
CA PHE A 87 26.81 12.81 0.64
C PHE A 87 26.82 14.35 0.63
N LEU A 88 25.74 14.97 0.15
CA LEU A 88 25.60 16.42 0.09
C LEU A 88 25.69 17.06 1.48
N LYS A 89 25.10 16.42 2.50
CA LYS A 89 25.19 16.89 3.89
C LYS A 89 26.61 16.82 4.45
N LYS A 90 27.40 15.79 4.10
CA LYS A 90 28.81 15.71 4.48
C LYS A 90 29.64 16.78 3.75
N ALA A 91 29.39 16.99 2.46
CA ALA A 91 30.08 18.01 1.67
C ALA A 91 29.81 19.42 2.18
N SER A 92 28.56 19.74 2.54
CA SER A 92 28.21 21.06 3.09
C SER A 92 28.83 21.29 4.48
N ALA A 93 28.92 20.25 5.32
CA ALA A 93 29.63 20.33 6.60
C ALA A 93 31.12 20.63 6.42
N TYR A 94 31.78 19.95 5.47
CA TYR A 94 33.18 20.23 5.14
C TYR A 94 33.39 21.64 4.58
N ALA A 95 32.49 22.10 3.70
CA ALA A 95 32.55 23.45 3.14
C ALA A 95 32.41 24.52 4.24
N GLY A 96 31.49 24.33 5.19
CA GLY A 96 31.33 25.21 6.35
C GLY A 96 32.59 25.27 7.23
N ASP A 97 33.18 24.12 7.53
CA ASP A 97 34.40 24.01 8.35
C ASP A 97 35.62 24.67 7.67
N SER A 98 35.73 24.52 6.35
CA SER A 98 36.82 25.12 5.55
C SER A 98 36.78 26.66 5.48
N CYS A 99 35.63 27.28 5.77
CA CYS A 99 35.48 28.72 5.93
C CYS A 99 35.91 29.21 7.31
N GLN A 100 35.76 28.38 8.35
CA GLN A 100 36.19 28.70 9.72
C GLN A 100 37.73 28.71 9.84
N GLY A 101 38.42 27.73 9.24
CA GLY A 101 39.88 27.60 9.32
C GLY A 101 40.68 28.63 8.50
N ARG A 102 40.07 29.22 7.46
CA ARG A 102 40.76 30.19 6.57
C ARG A 102 40.66 31.63 7.09
N ALA A 103 39.58 31.99 7.79
CA ALA A 103 39.42 33.30 8.42
C ALA A 103 40.39 33.53 9.59
N SER A 104 40.90 32.48 10.23
CA SER A 104 41.88 32.59 11.32
C SER A 104 43.35 32.65 10.85
N SER A 105 43.65 32.24 9.61
CA SER A 105 45.03 32.19 9.10
C SER A 105 45.49 33.50 8.43
N SER A 106 44.57 34.31 7.90
CA SER A 106 44.91 35.59 7.24
C SER A 106 45.33 36.71 8.20
N LEU A 107 45.18 36.54 9.52
CA LEU A 107 45.56 37.54 10.51
C LEU A 107 47.01 37.41 11.02
N LEU A 108 47.76 36.38 10.60
CA LEU A 108 49.14 36.16 11.07
C LEU A 108 50.24 36.49 10.05
N ARG A 109 49.90 37.03 8.86
CA ARG A 109 50.87 37.33 7.79
C ARG A 109 51.02 38.83 7.46
N SER A 110 50.62 39.71 8.37
CA SER A 110 50.77 41.17 8.21
C SER A 110 51.65 41.84 9.28
N VAL A 111 52.45 41.06 10.02
CA VAL A 111 53.52 41.59 10.87
C VAL A 111 54.84 41.02 10.38
N ARG A 112 55.36 41.60 9.30
CA ARG A 112 56.79 41.69 9.04
C ARG A 112 57.09 42.91 8.19
#